data_AF-A0A1I7TEC4-F1
#
_entry.id   AF-A0A1I7TEC4-F1
#
_cell.length_a   1.000
_cell.length_b   1.000
_cell.length_c   1.000
_cell.angle_alpha   90.00
_cell.angle_beta   90.00
_cell.angle_gamma   90.00
#
_symmetry.space_group_name_H-M   'P 1'
#
loop_
_entity.id
_entity.type
_entity.pdbx_description
1 polymer ?
#
loop_
_entity_poly.entity_id
_entity_poly.type
_entity_poly.pdbx_seq_one_letter_code
_entity_poly.pdbx_strand_id
1 'polypeptide(L)'
;MPAEKHRRRCCKTTMSNHIRGVSYPFDPPIRSFEFSVRFYNWDYKDLGTTAFEDIPFVARLPPTTVNQTEQCPDGWIRFADSCYWIETEMLGFAKAERKCFEKQSTLFVANSLEEFDAVRGHSKEAYFSWIGLVRFTHYEKSEQLPRWQTEGAINPAKINWLIKPYKPLVNGWTQFANCAASYKSPAALESASYTFFYPCTYLLYSICERNSTIVNALQ
;
A
#
# COMPACT_ATOMS: atom_id res chain seq x y z
N MET A 1 12.05 -35.10 -53.97
CA MET A 1 12.77 -36.37 -54.22
C MET A 1 13.72 -36.59 -53.04
N PRO A 2 13.64 -37.73 -52.34
CA PRO A 2 14.34 -37.99 -51.07
C PRO A 2 15.60 -38.85 -51.26
N ALA A 3 16.53 -38.79 -50.31
CA ALA A 3 17.51 -39.82 -49.92
C ALA A 3 18.64 -39.14 -49.11
N GLU A 4 19.35 -39.72 -48.15
CA GLU A 4 19.21 -40.93 -47.35
C GLU A 4 20.38 -40.89 -46.35
N LYS A 5 20.05 -40.90 -45.06
CA LYS A 5 20.62 -41.74 -43.98
C LYS A 5 22.10 -42.18 -44.10
N HIS A 6 22.90 -41.85 -43.08
CA HIS A 6 24.00 -42.71 -42.64
C HIS A 6 23.82 -43.19 -41.20
N ARG A 7 23.62 -44.51 -41.10
CA ARG A 7 23.63 -45.35 -39.89
C ARG A 7 25.04 -45.42 -39.31
N ARG A 8 25.13 -45.51 -37.98
CA ARG A 8 26.01 -46.50 -37.32
C ARG A 8 25.25 -47.24 -36.21
N ARG A 9 25.51 -48.55 -36.18
CA ARG A 9 24.89 -49.65 -35.41
C ARG A 9 25.19 -49.52 -33.92
N CYS A 10 24.20 -49.59 -33.03
CA CYS A 10 23.74 -50.78 -32.29
C CYS A 10 24.83 -51.55 -31.51
N CYS A 11 24.76 -51.48 -30.18
CA CYS A 11 24.98 -52.61 -29.29
C CYS A 11 23.71 -52.81 -28.46
N LYS A 12 23.09 -53.98 -28.62
CA LYS A 12 22.03 -54.50 -27.73
C LYS A 12 22.73 -55.28 -26.62
N THR A 13 22.32 -55.04 -25.37
CA THR A 13 22.44 -56.06 -24.32
C THR A 13 21.11 -56.09 -23.57
N THR A 14 20.45 -57.24 -23.66
CA THR A 14 19.20 -57.56 -22.98
C THR A 14 19.54 -58.19 -21.63
N MET A 15 18.95 -57.72 -20.53
CA MET A 15 18.60 -58.60 -19.40
C MET A 15 17.29 -58.11 -18.79
N SER A 16 16.29 -59.01 -18.85
CA SER A 16 15.05 -58.94 -18.11
C SER A 16 15.33 -59.17 -16.62
N ASN A 17 14.71 -58.39 -15.75
CA ASN A 17 14.26 -58.89 -14.45
C ASN A 17 13.14 -58.01 -13.88
N HIS A 18 12.17 -58.70 -13.32
CA HIS A 18 10.83 -58.25 -12.96
C HIS A 18 10.80 -58.00 -11.45
N ILE A 19 10.68 -56.74 -10.98
CA ILE A 19 10.33 -56.45 -9.58
C ILE A 19 9.44 -55.18 -9.49
N ARG A 20 8.19 -55.44 -9.14
CA ARG A 20 7.20 -54.69 -8.32
C ARG A 20 7.26 -53.14 -8.26
N GLY A 21 6.09 -52.55 -8.46
CA GLY A 21 5.86 -51.11 -8.47
C GLY A 21 6.19 -50.38 -7.17
N VAL A 22 6.57 -49.13 -7.34
CA VAL A 22 6.60 -48.11 -6.29
C VAL A 22 5.84 -46.90 -6.85
N SER A 23 4.71 -46.62 -6.23
CA SER A 23 3.97 -45.36 -6.35
C SER A 23 4.87 -44.23 -5.85
N TYR A 24 5.14 -43.23 -6.68
CA TYR A 24 5.70 -41.95 -6.22
C TYR A 24 4.55 -41.07 -5.74
N PRO A 25 4.53 -40.64 -4.47
CA PRO A 25 3.57 -39.65 -4.02
C PRO A 25 4.19 -38.24 -4.01
N PHE A 26 3.29 -37.27 -4.14
CA PHE A 26 3.45 -35.82 -3.91
C PHE A 26 3.99 -34.98 -5.07
N ASP A 27 3.02 -34.42 -5.81
CA ASP A 27 3.13 -33.08 -6.38
C ASP A 27 3.67 -32.11 -5.32
N PRO A 28 4.64 -31.24 -5.65
CA PRO A 28 5.08 -30.21 -4.72
C PRO A 28 3.93 -29.23 -4.49
N PRO A 29 3.68 -28.77 -3.24
CA PRO A 29 2.66 -27.77 -3.00
C PRO A 29 3.02 -26.50 -3.77
N ILE A 30 2.02 -25.95 -4.46
CA ILE A 30 2.07 -24.62 -5.06
C ILE A 30 2.54 -23.68 -3.96
N ARG A 31 3.78 -23.19 -4.08
CA ARG A 31 4.35 -22.22 -3.15
C ARG A 31 3.54 -20.94 -3.35
N SER A 32 2.56 -20.70 -2.49
CA SER A 32 1.90 -19.41 -2.37
C SER A 32 3.00 -18.39 -2.15
N PHE A 33 3.25 -17.55 -3.16
CA PHE A 33 4.09 -16.39 -2.99
C PHE A 33 3.33 -15.47 -2.03
N GLU A 34 3.65 -15.58 -0.75
CA GLU A 34 3.24 -14.63 0.27
C GLU A 34 4.02 -13.34 -0.04
N PHE A 35 3.36 -12.42 -0.74
CA PHE A 35 3.90 -11.09 -1.01
C PHE A 35 3.97 -10.35 0.33
N SER A 36 5.11 -10.45 1.02
CA SER A 36 5.40 -9.61 2.17
C SER A 36 5.54 -8.16 1.66
N VAL A 37 4.51 -7.34 1.89
CA VAL A 37 4.54 -5.91 1.57
C VAL A 37 5.48 -5.24 2.56
N ARG A 38 6.57 -4.63 2.08
CA ARG A 38 7.45 -3.86 2.96
C ARG A 38 6.74 -2.61 3.46
N PHE A 39 6.66 -2.49 4.77
CA PHE A 39 6.13 -1.34 5.47
C PHE A 39 7.29 -0.41 5.85
N TYR A 40 7.26 0.84 5.39
CA TYR A 40 8.29 1.80 5.74
C TYR A 40 7.95 2.48 7.06
N ASN A 41 8.72 2.17 8.11
CA ASN A 41 8.66 2.93 9.36
C ASN A 41 9.24 4.32 9.12
N TRP A 42 8.38 5.32 9.05
CA TRP A 42 8.78 6.72 8.96
C TRP A 42 9.26 7.18 10.33
N ASP A 43 10.49 7.68 10.43
CA ASP A 43 10.98 8.28 11.68
C ASP A 43 10.12 9.52 11.97
N TYR A 44 9.12 9.35 12.83
CA TYR A 44 8.06 10.32 13.03
C TYR A 44 8.54 11.65 13.63
N LYS A 45 9.80 11.70 14.11
CA LYS A 45 10.49 12.94 14.47
C LYS A 45 10.56 13.92 13.29
N ASP A 46 10.68 13.39 12.06
CA ASP A 46 10.72 14.19 10.83
C ASP A 46 9.34 14.73 10.41
N LEU A 47 8.26 14.31 11.09
CA LEU A 47 6.91 14.85 10.89
C LEU A 47 6.60 16.00 11.87
N GLY A 48 7.59 16.44 12.65
CA GLY A 48 7.46 17.61 13.53
C GLY A 48 6.50 17.40 14.70
N THR A 49 6.26 16.15 15.11
CA THR A 49 5.39 15.84 16.26
C THR A 49 6.02 14.79 17.17
N THR A 50 5.82 14.93 18.48
CA THR A 50 6.16 13.90 19.49
C THR A 50 5.06 12.85 19.67
N ALA A 51 4.07 12.81 18.78
CA ALA A 51 2.85 12.00 18.97
C ALA A 51 3.08 10.48 19.08
N PHE A 52 4.30 10.01 18.81
CA PHE A 52 4.71 8.61 18.95
C PHE A 52 5.71 8.36 20.09
N GLU A 53 6.16 9.39 20.81
CA GLU A 53 7.13 9.24 21.92
C GLU A 53 6.53 8.45 23.10
N ASP A 54 5.22 8.52 23.30
CA ASP A 54 4.50 7.81 24.37
C ASP A 54 3.98 6.42 23.96
N ILE A 55 4.32 5.90 22.77
CA ILE A 55 3.73 4.63 22.29
C ILE A 55 4.46 3.41 22.87
N PRO A 56 3.77 2.59 23.67
CA PRO A 56 4.32 1.34 24.19
C PRO A 56 4.70 0.41 23.04
N PHE A 57 5.78 -0.35 23.18
CA PHE A 57 6.23 -1.32 22.17
C PHE A 57 5.12 -2.27 21.71
N VAL A 58 4.22 -2.65 22.63
CA VAL A 58 3.05 -3.52 22.36
C VAL A 58 2.08 -2.91 21.34
N ALA A 59 1.92 -1.58 21.33
CA ALA A 59 1.07 -0.88 20.37
C ALA A 59 1.77 -0.63 19.01
N ARG A 60 3.02 -1.07 18.85
CA ARG A 60 3.70 -1.17 17.54
C ARG A 60 3.63 -2.59 16.99
N LEU A 61 3.13 -3.53 17.79
CA LEU A 61 3.03 -4.92 17.37
C LEU A 61 1.86 -5.08 16.42
N PRO A 62 2.06 -5.82 15.33
CA PRO A 62 1.00 -6.19 14.41
C PRO A 62 -0.24 -6.78 15.09
N PRO A 63 -1.43 -6.54 14.52
CA PRO A 63 -2.64 -7.21 14.95
C PRO A 63 -2.52 -8.73 14.81
N THR A 64 -2.81 -9.46 15.90
CA THR A 64 -2.99 -10.90 15.87
C THR A 64 -4.24 -11.25 15.06
N THR A 65 -4.00 -11.76 13.84
CA THR A 65 -4.95 -12.42 12.94
C THR A 65 -6.32 -11.74 12.79
N VAL A 66 -6.49 -10.98 11.71
CA VAL A 66 -7.82 -10.53 11.27
C VAL A 66 -8.50 -11.70 10.57
N ASN A 67 -9.53 -12.26 11.19
CA ASN A 67 -10.45 -13.17 10.52
C ASN A 67 -11.22 -12.37 9.46
N GLN A 68 -10.73 -12.42 8.22
CA GLN A 68 -11.44 -11.85 7.09
C GLN A 68 -12.53 -12.82 6.67
N THR A 69 -13.74 -12.60 7.18
CA THR A 69 -14.93 -12.88 6.39
C THR A 69 -14.85 -12.06 5.10
N GLU A 70 -15.37 -12.57 3.98
CA GLU A 70 -15.33 -11.95 2.62
C GLU A 70 -15.97 -10.54 2.50
N GLN A 71 -16.37 -9.94 3.63
CA GLN A 71 -17.08 -8.67 3.73
C GLN A 71 -16.34 -7.73 4.69
N CYS A 72 -16.20 -6.46 4.29
CA CYS A 72 -15.65 -5.42 5.17
C CYS A 72 -16.52 -5.25 6.43
N PRO A 73 -15.91 -4.91 7.60
CA PRO A 73 -16.68 -4.66 8.80
C PRO A 73 -17.68 -3.51 8.63
N ASP A 74 -18.70 -3.46 9.48
CA ASP A 74 -19.73 -2.42 9.39
C ASP A 74 -19.13 -1.00 9.42
N GLY A 75 -19.62 -0.16 8.50
CA GLY A 75 -19.15 1.22 8.32
C GLY A 75 -17.87 1.37 7.51
N TRP A 76 -17.18 0.27 7.17
CA TRP A 76 -16.05 0.32 6.24
C TRP A 76 -16.54 0.30 4.79
N ILE A 77 -15.90 1.10 3.96
CA ILE A 77 -16.12 1.15 2.52
C ILE A 77 -15.30 0.03 1.88
N ARG A 78 -15.92 -0.75 1.01
CA ARG A 78 -15.22 -1.78 0.24
C ARG A 78 -14.82 -1.22 -1.12
N PHE A 79 -13.56 -1.42 -1.51
CA PHE A 79 -13.11 -1.29 -2.88
C PHE A 79 -12.19 -2.47 -3.19
N ALA A 80 -12.56 -3.27 -4.18
CA ALA A 80 -11.93 -4.56 -4.48
C ALA A 80 -11.78 -5.43 -3.21
N ASP A 81 -10.53 -5.76 -2.86
CA ASP A 81 -10.16 -6.64 -1.74
C ASP A 81 -9.71 -5.88 -0.48
N SER A 82 -9.82 -4.54 -0.49
CA SER A 82 -9.45 -3.67 0.62
C SER A 82 -10.68 -3.01 1.25
N CYS A 83 -10.55 -2.70 2.54
CA CYS A 83 -11.56 -2.00 3.33
C CYS A 83 -11.02 -0.63 3.77
N TYR A 84 -11.86 0.40 3.66
CA TYR A 84 -11.49 1.78 3.94
C TYR A 84 -12.36 2.39 5.04
N TRP A 85 -11.75 3.21 5.88
CA TRP A 85 -12.46 3.95 6.92
C TRP A 85 -12.16 5.44 6.80
N ILE A 86 -13.21 6.26 6.76
CA ILE A 86 -13.08 7.72 6.77
C ILE A 86 -13.17 8.17 8.23
N GLU A 87 -12.05 8.64 8.78
CA GLU A 87 -12.04 9.18 10.14
C GLU A 87 -12.85 10.46 10.23
N THR A 88 -13.57 10.60 11.34
CA THR A 88 -14.39 11.79 11.65
C THR A 88 -13.69 12.74 12.62
N GLU A 89 -12.55 12.34 13.17
CA GLU A 89 -11.71 13.17 14.03
C GLU A 89 -10.63 13.85 13.18
N MET A 90 -10.41 15.16 13.39
CA MET A 90 -9.36 15.91 12.71
C MET A 90 -8.07 15.84 13.54
N LEU A 91 -7.05 15.17 13.00
CA LEU A 91 -5.81 14.85 13.71
C LEU A 91 -4.59 15.30 12.90
N GLY A 92 -3.48 15.54 13.61
CA GLY A 92 -2.17 15.62 12.97
C GLY A 92 -1.80 14.28 12.33
N PHE A 93 -1.02 14.30 11.26
CA PHE A 93 -0.71 13.13 10.43
C PHE A 93 -0.27 11.92 11.25
N ALA A 94 0.66 12.14 12.17
CA ALA A 94 1.16 11.16 13.12
C ALA A 94 0.05 10.52 13.97
N LYS A 95 -0.82 11.35 14.56
CA LYS A 95 -1.93 10.87 15.39
C LYS A 95 -2.99 10.15 14.55
N ALA A 96 -3.19 10.58 13.30
CA ALA A 96 -4.08 9.94 12.35
C ALA A 96 -3.60 8.52 11.98
N GLU A 97 -2.30 8.36 11.70
CA GLU A 97 -1.72 7.03 11.46
C GLU A 97 -1.93 6.09 12.64
N ARG A 98 -1.67 6.57 13.87
CA ARG A 98 -1.94 5.80 15.08
C ARG A 98 -3.42 5.42 15.20
N LYS A 99 -4.34 6.31 14.81
CA LYS A 99 -5.79 6.05 14.83
C LYS A 99 -6.17 4.93 13.85
N CYS A 100 -5.57 4.93 12.66
CA CYS A 100 -5.69 3.82 11.72
C CYS A 100 -5.11 2.53 12.32
N PHE A 101 -3.94 2.61 12.96
CA PHE A 101 -3.30 1.45 13.58
C PHE A 101 -4.17 0.80 14.68
N GLU A 102 -4.83 1.58 15.52
CA GLU A 102 -5.82 1.09 16.51
C GLU A 102 -6.97 0.30 15.86
N LYS A 103 -7.25 0.60 14.60
CA LYS A 103 -8.22 -0.08 13.74
C LYS A 103 -7.58 -1.18 12.87
N GLN A 104 -6.38 -1.66 13.21
CA GLN A 104 -5.70 -2.74 12.47
C GLN A 104 -5.60 -2.38 10.97
N SER A 105 -5.28 -1.12 10.71
CA SER A 105 -5.19 -0.52 9.38
C SER A 105 -4.07 0.53 9.39
N THR A 106 -3.82 1.14 8.25
CA THR A 106 -2.78 2.16 8.09
C THR A 106 -3.40 3.35 7.37
N LEU A 107 -2.72 4.49 7.29
CA LEU A 107 -3.15 5.54 6.37
C LEU A 107 -3.22 4.99 4.93
N PHE A 108 -4.18 5.49 4.18
CA PHE A 108 -4.49 5.02 2.83
C PHE A 108 -3.31 5.12 1.87
N VAL A 109 -2.96 4.01 1.23
CA VAL A 109 -1.97 3.93 0.16
C VAL A 109 -2.64 3.49 -1.14
N ALA A 110 -2.62 4.37 -2.14
CA ALA A 110 -3.22 4.02 -3.43
C ALA A 110 -2.36 3.05 -4.22
N ASN A 111 -2.95 1.95 -4.67
CA ASN A 111 -2.39 0.97 -5.59
C ASN A 111 -2.76 1.29 -7.05
N SER A 112 -3.84 2.03 -7.27
CA SER A 112 -4.26 2.50 -8.59
C SER A 112 -4.89 3.89 -8.55
N LEU A 113 -5.04 4.54 -9.71
CA LEU A 113 -5.72 5.84 -9.80
C LEU A 113 -7.22 5.68 -9.57
N GLU A 114 -7.81 4.59 -10.06
CA GLU A 114 -9.22 4.26 -9.87
C GLU A 114 -9.56 4.09 -8.39
N GLU A 115 -8.73 3.35 -7.65
CA GLU A 115 -8.87 3.21 -6.20
C GLU A 115 -8.73 4.55 -5.49
N PHE A 116 -7.73 5.35 -5.87
CA PHE A 116 -7.53 6.68 -5.29
C PHE A 116 -8.75 7.58 -5.43
N ASP A 117 -9.35 7.61 -6.63
CA ASP A 117 -10.52 8.43 -6.94
C ASP A 117 -11.79 7.88 -6.28
N ALA A 118 -11.99 6.56 -6.28
CA ALA A 118 -13.13 5.94 -5.61
C ALA A 118 -13.11 6.18 -4.09
N VAL A 119 -11.98 5.91 -3.43
CA VAL A 119 -11.85 6.03 -1.97
C VAL A 119 -11.96 7.48 -1.51
N ARG A 120 -11.28 8.43 -2.18
CA ARG A 120 -11.37 9.85 -1.81
C ARG A 120 -12.79 10.41 -1.99
N GLY A 121 -13.58 9.87 -2.90
CA GLY A 121 -14.97 10.26 -3.14
C GLY A 121 -15.86 10.13 -1.89
N HIS A 122 -15.48 9.28 -0.94
CA HIS A 122 -16.19 9.14 0.34
C HIS A 122 -15.73 10.11 1.43
N SER A 123 -14.68 10.91 1.19
CA SER A 123 -14.23 11.92 2.16
C SER A 123 -15.28 13.00 2.38
N LYS A 124 -15.10 13.80 3.43
CA LYS A 124 -15.95 14.96 3.70
C LYS A 124 -15.71 16.05 2.66
N GLU A 125 -16.78 16.53 2.02
CA GLU A 125 -16.72 17.61 1.02
C GLU A 125 -16.25 18.93 1.62
N ALA A 126 -15.51 19.71 0.84
CA ALA A 126 -14.89 20.96 1.24
C ALA A 126 -13.84 20.83 2.37
N TYR A 127 -13.36 19.62 2.63
CA TYR A 127 -12.30 19.35 3.60
C TYR A 127 -11.17 18.51 2.99
N PHE A 128 -10.11 18.36 3.78
CA PHE A 128 -8.92 17.59 3.44
C PHE A 128 -8.82 16.34 4.33
N SER A 129 -8.31 15.28 3.73
CA SER A 129 -7.98 14.03 4.43
C SER A 129 -6.52 13.66 4.22
N TRP A 130 -5.81 13.31 5.29
CA TRP A 130 -4.49 12.70 5.19
C TRP A 130 -4.54 11.38 4.43
N ILE A 131 -3.50 11.13 3.65
CA ILE A 131 -3.21 9.87 2.96
C ILE A 131 -1.79 9.43 3.33
N GLY A 132 -1.47 8.15 3.16
CA GLY A 132 -0.18 7.55 3.49
C GLY A 132 0.94 7.94 2.51
N LEU A 133 1.14 9.24 2.26
CA LEU A 133 2.15 9.78 1.34
C LEU A 133 2.92 10.96 1.95
N VAL A 134 4.26 10.83 2.00
CA VAL A 134 5.17 11.84 2.60
C VAL A 134 6.38 12.09 1.70
N ARG A 135 6.89 13.34 1.71
CA ARG A 135 8.15 13.72 1.07
C ARG A 135 9.16 14.28 2.06
N PHE A 136 10.10 13.46 2.48
CA PHE A 136 11.13 13.84 3.43
C PHE A 136 12.29 14.61 2.79
N THR A 137 12.83 15.58 3.53
CA THR A 137 13.94 16.45 3.08
C THR A 137 15.26 15.68 2.91
N HIS A 138 15.59 14.73 3.80
CA HIS A 138 16.85 13.99 3.73
C HIS A 138 16.97 13.06 2.52
N TYR A 139 15.84 12.67 1.94
CA TYR A 139 15.81 11.88 0.70
C TYR A 139 15.65 12.74 -0.56
N GLU A 140 15.52 14.06 -0.44
CA GLU A 140 15.29 14.95 -1.59
C GLU A 140 16.40 14.83 -2.66
N LYS A 141 17.65 14.64 -2.23
CA LYS A 141 18.82 14.54 -3.12
C LYS A 141 18.89 13.21 -3.88
N SER A 142 18.34 12.14 -3.31
CA SER A 142 18.35 10.81 -3.90
C SER A 142 17.03 10.47 -4.60
N GLU A 143 15.93 11.12 -4.23
CA GLU A 143 14.58 10.75 -4.65
C GLU A 143 13.73 11.95 -5.07
N GLN A 144 13.24 11.87 -6.31
CA GLN A 144 12.46 12.95 -6.93
C GLN A 144 10.97 12.89 -6.57
N LEU A 145 10.48 11.74 -6.10
CA LEU A 145 9.08 11.50 -5.80
C LEU A 145 8.84 11.41 -4.28
N PRO A 146 7.62 11.71 -3.81
CA PRO A 146 7.23 11.37 -2.45
C PRO A 146 7.13 9.85 -2.32
N ARG A 147 7.15 9.34 -1.08
CA ARG A 147 7.01 7.90 -0.83
C ARG A 147 5.68 7.58 -0.18
N TRP A 148 5.08 6.52 -0.69
CA TRP A 148 3.99 5.83 -0.02
C TRP A 148 4.52 5.05 1.18
N GLN A 149 3.63 4.75 2.11
CA GLN A 149 3.96 4.00 3.31
C GLN A 149 4.29 2.53 3.02
N THR A 150 3.78 2.00 1.90
CA THR A 150 4.03 0.62 1.44
C THR A 150 4.64 0.57 0.04
N GLU A 151 5.33 -0.53 -0.25
CA GLU A 151 5.74 -0.87 -1.61
C GLU A 151 4.55 -1.35 -2.46
N GLY A 152 4.68 -1.29 -3.78
CA GLY A 152 3.64 -1.74 -4.73
C GLY A 152 2.58 -0.70 -5.07
N ALA A 153 2.61 0.46 -4.42
CA ALA A 153 1.70 1.58 -4.66
C ALA A 153 1.86 2.21 -6.06
N ILE A 154 0.83 2.93 -6.51
CA ILE A 154 0.86 3.69 -7.76
C ILE A 154 2.01 4.69 -7.75
N ASN A 155 2.60 4.98 -8.91
CA ASN A 155 3.55 6.08 -9.03
C ASN A 155 2.91 7.39 -8.49
N PRO A 156 3.48 8.01 -7.43
CA PRO A 156 2.86 9.15 -6.78
C PRO A 156 2.68 10.37 -7.69
N ALA A 157 3.47 10.51 -8.76
CA ALA A 157 3.28 11.60 -9.72
C ALA A 157 1.98 11.49 -10.54
N LYS A 158 1.34 10.31 -10.55
CA LYS A 158 0.12 10.05 -11.33
C LYS A 158 -1.18 10.39 -10.60
N ILE A 159 -1.14 10.57 -9.27
CA ILE A 159 -2.36 10.94 -8.52
C ILE A 159 -2.78 12.38 -8.86
N ASN A 160 -3.99 12.73 -8.43
CA ASN A 160 -4.59 14.01 -8.75
C ASN A 160 -3.98 15.16 -7.92
N TRP A 161 -2.79 15.65 -8.31
CA TRP A 161 -2.14 16.85 -7.75
C TRP A 161 -2.82 18.14 -8.23
N LEU A 162 -2.76 19.20 -7.41
CA LEU A 162 -3.32 20.51 -7.78
C LEU A 162 -2.65 21.08 -9.04
N ILE A 163 -1.32 21.03 -9.09
CA ILE A 163 -0.53 21.51 -10.23
C ILE A 163 0.07 20.31 -10.96
N LYS A 164 -0.26 20.19 -12.26
CA LYS A 164 0.19 19.13 -13.17
C LYS A 164 1.05 19.70 -14.31
N PRO A 165 2.10 19.01 -14.79
CA PRO A 165 2.63 17.75 -14.26
C PRO A 165 3.20 17.92 -12.85
N TYR A 166 3.27 16.82 -12.09
CA TYR A 166 3.72 16.83 -10.70
C TYR A 166 5.06 17.56 -10.54
N LYS A 167 5.06 18.55 -9.64
CA LYS A 167 6.26 19.23 -9.15
C LYS A 167 6.07 19.50 -7.65
N PRO A 168 7.02 19.12 -6.78
CA PRO A 168 6.82 19.19 -5.34
C PRO A 168 6.60 20.63 -4.84
N LEU A 169 7.50 21.56 -5.20
CA LEU A 169 7.51 22.94 -4.67
C LEU A 169 6.20 23.69 -4.92
N VAL A 170 5.65 23.59 -6.14
CA VAL A 170 4.39 24.25 -6.50
C VAL A 170 3.14 23.50 -6.00
N ASN A 171 3.31 22.25 -5.56
CA ASN A 171 2.26 21.50 -4.86
C ASN A 171 2.41 21.60 -3.32
N GLY A 172 3.09 22.64 -2.83
CA GLY A 172 3.15 22.99 -1.41
C GLY A 172 4.30 22.38 -0.63
N TRP A 173 5.14 21.58 -1.28
CA TRP A 173 6.22 20.90 -0.57
C TRP A 173 7.25 21.90 -0.03
N THR A 174 7.56 21.78 1.26
CA THR A 174 8.67 22.46 1.93
C THR A 174 9.24 21.54 3.02
N GLN A 175 10.35 21.93 3.64
CA GLN A 175 10.89 21.23 4.82
C GLN A 175 9.91 21.18 6.02
N PHE A 176 8.91 22.07 6.07
CA PHE A 176 7.89 22.12 7.13
C PHE A 176 6.53 21.59 6.67
N ALA A 177 6.38 21.30 5.37
CA ALA A 177 5.16 20.82 4.74
C ALA A 177 5.49 19.63 3.85
N ASN A 178 5.58 18.46 4.47
CA ASN A 178 6.05 17.22 3.88
C ASN A 178 4.97 16.12 3.83
N CYS A 179 3.80 16.31 4.45
CA CYS A 179 2.70 15.34 4.41
C CYS A 179 1.67 15.70 3.33
N ALA A 180 1.25 14.73 2.54
CA ALA A 180 0.24 14.96 1.49
C ALA A 180 -1.18 14.77 2.04
N ALA A 181 -2.07 15.69 1.68
CA ALA A 181 -3.50 15.58 1.96
C ALA A 181 -4.31 15.72 0.67
N SER A 182 -5.47 15.06 0.69
CA SER A 182 -6.43 14.97 -0.39
C SER A 182 -7.63 15.87 -0.09
N TYR A 183 -7.87 16.90 -0.92
CA TYR A 183 -9.04 17.78 -0.88
C TYR A 183 -10.22 17.18 -1.64
N LYS A 184 -11.38 17.01 -1.01
CA LYS A 184 -12.61 16.67 -1.73
C LYS A 184 -13.40 17.92 -2.08
N SER A 185 -13.52 18.23 -3.37
CA SER A 185 -14.35 19.33 -3.84
C SER A 185 -15.85 19.00 -3.69
N PRO A 186 -16.71 19.96 -3.33
CA PRO A 186 -18.16 19.79 -3.41
C PRO A 186 -18.70 19.89 -4.85
N ALA A 187 -17.86 20.27 -5.81
CA ALA A 187 -18.26 20.33 -7.21
C ALA A 187 -18.47 18.91 -7.76
N ALA A 188 -19.47 18.73 -8.62
CA ALA A 188 -19.76 17.45 -9.28
C ALA A 188 -18.63 16.96 -10.22
N LEU A 189 -17.62 17.80 -10.48
CA LEU A 189 -16.48 17.47 -11.30
C LEU A 189 -15.32 16.98 -10.41
N GLU A 190 -15.01 15.69 -10.48
CA GLU A 190 -13.93 15.07 -9.68
C GLU A 190 -12.55 15.69 -9.94
N SER A 191 -12.31 16.27 -11.12
CA SER A 191 -11.06 16.99 -11.41
C SER A 191 -10.89 18.27 -10.58
N ALA A 192 -11.93 18.73 -9.85
CA ALA A 192 -11.84 19.83 -8.91
C ALA A 192 -11.28 19.39 -7.54
N SER A 193 -11.31 18.10 -7.22
CA SER A 193 -10.58 17.52 -6.09
C SER A 193 -9.09 17.50 -6.41
N TYR A 194 -8.22 17.63 -5.41
CA TYR A 194 -6.77 17.64 -5.63
C TYR A 194 -5.97 17.15 -4.42
N THR A 195 -4.65 17.01 -4.61
CA THR A 195 -3.68 16.62 -3.58
C THR A 195 -2.63 17.72 -3.47
N PHE A 196 -2.23 18.02 -2.24
CA PHE A 196 -1.27 19.07 -1.92
C PHE A 196 -0.51 18.72 -0.64
N PHE A 197 0.70 19.28 -0.47
CA PHE A 197 1.48 19.10 0.75
C PHE A 197 1.10 20.13 1.81
N TYR A 198 1.03 19.67 3.05
CA TYR A 198 0.71 20.48 4.22
C TYR A 198 1.68 20.16 5.37
N PRO A 199 1.81 21.07 6.34
CA PRO A 199 2.47 20.74 7.60
C PRO A 199 1.77 19.57 8.27
N CYS A 200 2.54 18.54 8.62
CA CYS A 200 2.02 17.31 9.23
C CYS A 200 1.30 17.53 10.58
N THR A 201 1.52 18.70 11.21
CA THR A 201 0.88 19.14 12.45
C THR A 201 -0.54 19.66 12.25
N TYR A 202 -0.98 19.92 11.01
CA TYR A 202 -2.33 20.39 10.74
C TYR A 202 -3.36 19.34 11.13
N LEU A 203 -4.47 19.79 11.70
CA LEU A 203 -5.57 18.91 12.06
C LEU A 203 -6.46 18.71 10.85
N LEU A 204 -6.38 17.55 10.21
CA LEU A 204 -7.19 17.18 9.05
C LEU A 204 -7.88 15.84 9.31
N TYR A 205 -8.92 15.52 8.54
CA TYR A 205 -9.47 14.17 8.55
C TYR A 205 -8.43 13.17 8.03
N SER A 206 -8.74 11.87 8.05
CA SER A 206 -7.84 10.86 7.49
C SER A 206 -8.60 9.70 6.88
N ILE A 207 -7.95 9.02 5.95
CA ILE A 207 -8.46 7.81 5.33
C ILE A 207 -7.57 6.67 5.79
N CYS A 208 -8.18 5.66 6.41
CA CYS A 208 -7.49 4.43 6.77
C CYS A 208 -7.79 3.34 5.75
N GLU A 209 -6.80 2.49 5.48
CA GLU A 209 -6.90 1.32 4.62
C GLU A 209 -6.52 0.06 5.41
N ARG A 210 -7.41 -0.92 5.36
CA ARG A 210 -7.18 -2.28 5.84
C ARG A 210 -7.09 -3.19 4.61
N ASN A 211 -5.88 -3.64 4.29
CA ASN A 211 -5.61 -4.59 3.22
C ASN A 211 -5.17 -5.94 3.82
N SER A 212 -5.73 -7.03 3.31
CA SER A 212 -5.44 -8.42 3.70
C SER A 212 -3.94 -8.76 3.70
N THR A 213 -3.18 -8.18 2.79
CA THR A 213 -1.75 -8.47 2.60
C THR A 213 -0.86 -7.58 3.49
N ILE A 214 -1.27 -6.32 3.72
CA ILE A 214 -0.55 -5.37 4.57
C ILE A 214 -0.67 -5.74 6.05
N VAL A 215 -1.86 -6.15 6.50
CA VAL A 215 -2.07 -6.55 7.89
C VAL A 215 -1.28 -7.81 8.25
N ASN A 216 -1.08 -8.72 7.30
CA ASN A 216 -0.23 -9.90 7.47
C ASN A 216 1.28 -9.59 7.31
N ALA A 217 1.66 -8.51 6.61
CA ALA A 217 3.07 -8.12 6.48
C ALA A 217 3.57 -7.24 7.63
N LEU A 218 2.63 -6.64 8.39
CA LEU A 218 2.95 -6.02 9.66
C LEU A 218 3.28 -7.07 10.74
N GLN A 219 2.82 -8.34 10.58
CA GLN A 219 3.03 -9.53 11.47
C GLN A 219 4.48 -9.98 11.55
#